data_AF-A0A6N6T1C3-F1
#
_entry.id   AF-A0A6N6T1C3-F1
#
_cell.length_a   1.000
_cell.length_b   1.000
_cell.length_c   1.000
_cell.angle_alpha   90.00
_cell.angle_beta   90.00
_cell.angle_gamma   90.00
#
_symmetry.space_group_name_H-M   'P 1'
#
loop_
_entity.id
_entity.type
_entity.pdbx_description
1 polymer ?
#
loop_
_entity_poly.entity_id
_entity_poly.type
_entity_poly.pdbx_seq_one_letter_code
_entity_poly.pdbx_strand_id
1 'polypeptide(L)'
;MTDSGHVYPVTKEHPPLRVRVLVQWNNRLYKAARVYHPTSKKLVWAATRGDGSTMYLPPRRKAREGLWAENPEWWRPEQPELWKAPLPAPKPFNGVIKPEGVMVNIRAKPRRRRALVHLPRGPDLPWWWLIDPDAPRLVYQPPGDVTRDMAEGRVMRALSASGAGAWEGLPAVCGSPVLRLTEEVEKFIRNEATRRQEQPASVWLQRLQLDNADRSDWLVAMSWFAALNPPELHSDVPWQLNNTQVVLIWRARAAGGPLSWRAIARELGRTHVRCLQIYEAGIDRVHRAANGLPVFGHIAVADHMKALRERNRGFRRGKHDQ
;
A
#
# COMPACT_ATOMS: atom_id res chain seq x y z
N MET A 1 -27.04 -27.06 -9.08
CA MET A 1 -26.40 -28.25 -9.68
C MET A 1 -24.99 -28.33 -9.16
N THR A 2 -24.80 -29.16 -8.14
CA THR A 2 -23.48 -29.49 -7.58
C THR A 2 -22.79 -30.39 -8.61
N ASP A 3 -21.93 -29.76 -9.41
CA ASP A 3 -21.01 -30.46 -10.30
C ASP A 3 -20.28 -31.52 -9.47
N SER A 4 -20.62 -32.79 -9.70
CA SER A 4 -20.03 -33.96 -9.03
C SER A 4 -18.59 -34.08 -9.54
N GLY A 5 -17.75 -33.19 -9.00
CA GLY A 5 -16.43 -32.89 -9.50
C GLY A 5 -15.53 -34.09 -9.29
N HIS A 6 -15.35 -34.86 -10.35
CA HIS A 6 -14.33 -35.89 -10.42
C HIS A 6 -12.97 -35.28 -10.07
N VAL A 7 -12.22 -35.97 -9.21
CA VAL A 7 -10.84 -35.61 -8.87
C VAL A 7 -9.90 -36.75 -9.26
N TYR A 8 -8.67 -36.39 -9.59
CA TYR A 8 -7.65 -37.33 -10.02
C TYR A 8 -6.53 -37.36 -8.98
N PRO A 9 -6.19 -38.52 -8.40
CA PRO A 9 -5.10 -38.62 -7.45
C PRO A 9 -3.77 -38.30 -8.15
N VAL A 10 -2.85 -37.67 -7.43
CA VAL A 10 -1.49 -37.43 -7.95
C VAL A 10 -0.69 -38.73 -7.80
N THR A 11 -0.88 -39.65 -8.75
CA THR A 11 -0.12 -40.90 -8.82
C THR A 11 1.06 -40.73 -9.79
N LYS A 12 1.02 -41.35 -10.97
CA LYS A 12 2.05 -41.28 -12.02
C LYS A 12 1.65 -40.35 -13.16
N GLU A 13 0.36 -40.21 -13.42
CA GLU A 13 -0.18 -39.37 -14.48
C GLU A 13 -0.42 -37.96 -13.94
N HIS A 14 0.59 -37.13 -14.12
CA HIS A 14 0.53 -35.72 -13.77
C HIS A 14 -0.02 -34.90 -14.93
N PRO A 15 -0.64 -33.73 -14.67
CA PRO A 15 -1.00 -32.83 -15.75
C PRO A 15 0.25 -32.38 -16.51
N PRO A 16 0.09 -32.03 -17.81
CA PRO A 16 1.19 -31.49 -18.60
C PRO A 16 1.79 -30.22 -17.98
N LEU A 17 3.04 -29.92 -18.33
CA LEU A 17 3.72 -28.72 -17.86
C LEU A 17 2.98 -27.46 -18.28
N ARG A 18 2.96 -26.45 -17.39
CA ARG A 18 2.34 -25.13 -17.59
C ARG A 18 0.82 -25.13 -17.80
N VAL A 19 0.15 -26.28 -17.67
CA VAL A 19 -1.31 -26.33 -17.71
C VAL A 19 -1.88 -26.05 -16.33
N ARG A 20 -2.85 -25.12 -16.26
CA ARG A 20 -3.50 -24.72 -15.01
C ARG A 20 -4.54 -25.75 -14.58
N VAL A 21 -4.46 -26.15 -13.32
CA VAL A 21 -5.34 -27.11 -12.67
C VAL A 21 -5.65 -26.62 -11.25
N LEU A 22 -6.72 -27.17 -10.66
CA LEU A 22 -6.99 -27.07 -9.24
C LEU A 22 -6.32 -28.24 -8.53
N VAL A 23 -5.54 -27.98 -7.49
CA VAL A 23 -4.90 -29.00 -6.66
C VAL A 23 -5.33 -28.85 -5.20
N GLN A 24 -5.52 -29.98 -4.49
CA GLN A 24 -5.72 -29.98 -3.05
C GLN A 24 -4.43 -30.34 -2.32
N TRP A 25 -4.07 -29.52 -1.33
CA TRP A 25 -2.97 -29.78 -0.43
C TRP A 25 -3.41 -29.50 1.00
N ASN A 26 -3.30 -30.48 1.89
CA ASN A 26 -3.58 -30.30 3.30
C ASN A 26 -4.95 -29.64 3.53
N ASN A 27 -5.99 -30.20 2.90
CA ASN A 27 -7.37 -29.69 2.91
C ASN A 27 -7.58 -28.27 2.34
N ARG A 28 -6.66 -27.74 1.53
CA ARG A 28 -6.79 -26.43 0.87
C ARG A 28 -6.67 -26.54 -0.64
N LEU A 29 -7.43 -25.71 -1.37
CA LEU A 29 -7.43 -25.68 -2.83
C LEU A 29 -6.55 -24.56 -3.38
N TYR A 30 -5.74 -24.91 -4.38
CA TYR A 30 -4.85 -23.98 -5.08
C TYR A 30 -5.08 -24.06 -6.58
N LYS A 31 -5.08 -22.91 -7.25
CA LYS A 31 -4.91 -22.83 -8.71
C LYS A 31 -3.42 -22.91 -9.01
N ALA A 32 -2.97 -24.01 -9.59
CA ALA A 32 -1.55 -24.29 -9.80
C ALA A 32 -1.26 -24.88 -11.17
N ALA A 33 0.02 -24.83 -11.56
CA ALA A 33 0.55 -25.52 -12.74
C ALA A 33 1.90 -26.15 -12.40
N ARG A 34 2.28 -27.22 -13.11
CA ARG A 34 3.61 -27.82 -12.99
C ARG A 34 4.62 -27.02 -13.79
N VAL A 35 5.72 -26.61 -13.15
CA VAL A 35 6.79 -25.80 -13.77
C VAL A 35 8.15 -26.23 -13.25
N TYR A 36 9.21 -25.95 -14.01
CA TYR A 36 10.58 -26.07 -13.49
C TYR A 36 10.90 -24.87 -12.60
N HIS A 37 11.36 -25.13 -11.38
CA HIS A 37 11.81 -24.08 -10.48
C HIS A 37 13.03 -23.36 -11.08
N PRO A 38 13.07 -22.02 -11.08
CA PRO A 38 14.08 -21.25 -11.83
C PRO A 38 15.52 -21.55 -11.39
N THR A 39 15.74 -21.65 -10.07
CA THR A 39 17.07 -21.91 -9.48
C THR A 39 17.44 -23.39 -9.42
N SER A 40 16.61 -24.23 -8.78
CA SER A 40 16.94 -25.64 -8.57
C SER A 40 16.74 -26.53 -9.80
N LYS A 41 16.09 -26.03 -10.85
CA LYS A 41 15.68 -26.79 -12.05
C LYS A 41 14.87 -28.05 -11.76
N LYS A 42 14.35 -28.21 -10.53
CA LYS A 42 13.46 -29.31 -10.15
C LYS A 42 12.03 -29.01 -10.58
N LEU A 43 11.29 -30.05 -10.91
CA LEU A 43 9.88 -29.96 -11.27
C LEU A 43 9.04 -29.74 -10.01
N VAL A 44 8.28 -28.65 -9.97
CA VAL A 44 7.49 -28.22 -8.81
C VAL A 44 6.10 -27.75 -9.23
N TRP A 45 5.21 -27.60 -8.26
CA TRP A 45 3.92 -26.94 -8.45
C TRP A 45 4.06 -25.44 -8.19
N ALA A 46 3.53 -24.60 -9.07
CA ALA A 46 3.48 -23.15 -8.91
C ALA A 46 2.03 -22.69 -8.87
N ALA A 47 1.63 -22.06 -7.77
CA ALA A 47 0.32 -21.47 -7.58
C ALA A 47 0.37 -19.94 -7.70
N THR A 48 -0.64 -19.36 -8.33
CA THR A 48 -0.79 -17.90 -8.42
C THR A 48 -1.58 -17.39 -7.22
N ARG A 49 -1.02 -16.41 -6.51
CA ARG A 49 -1.69 -15.74 -5.39
C ARG A 49 -2.62 -14.63 -5.91
N GLY A 50 -3.52 -14.16 -5.04
CA GLY A 50 -4.46 -13.08 -5.40
C GLY A 50 -3.79 -11.74 -5.73
N ASP A 51 -2.55 -11.54 -5.31
CA ASP A 51 -1.70 -10.39 -5.66
C ASP A 51 -0.92 -10.58 -6.98
N GLY A 52 -1.15 -11.68 -7.71
CA GLY A 52 -0.43 -12.02 -8.94
C GLY A 52 0.94 -12.67 -8.71
N SER A 53 1.44 -12.72 -7.48
CA SER A 53 2.73 -13.35 -7.17
C SER A 53 2.67 -14.87 -7.28
N THR A 54 3.81 -15.48 -7.64
CA THR A 54 3.94 -16.94 -7.78
C THR A 54 4.44 -17.55 -6.47
N MET A 55 3.73 -18.56 -5.95
CA MET A 55 4.16 -19.39 -4.83
C MET A 55 4.49 -20.79 -5.33
N TYR A 56 5.67 -21.32 -4.97
CA TYR A 56 6.01 -22.72 -5.20
C TYR A 56 5.52 -23.62 -4.06
N LEU A 57 4.90 -24.74 -4.41
CA LEU A 57 4.32 -25.73 -3.49
C LEU A 57 5.11 -27.05 -3.52
N PRO A 58 5.31 -27.70 -2.35
CA PRO A 58 4.99 -27.19 -1.01
C PRO A 58 5.95 -26.05 -0.59
N PRO A 59 5.53 -25.10 0.28
CA PRO A 59 6.42 -24.05 0.76
C PRO A 59 7.64 -24.64 1.48
N ARG A 60 8.86 -24.19 1.12
CA ARG A 60 10.13 -24.78 1.58
C ARG A 60 10.21 -25.02 3.09
N ARG A 61 9.68 -24.10 3.91
CA ARG A 61 9.64 -24.24 5.37
C ARG A 61 8.70 -25.36 5.81
N LYS A 62 7.50 -25.44 5.22
CA LYS A 62 6.48 -26.44 5.55
C LYS A 62 6.82 -27.85 5.06
N ALA A 63 7.52 -27.95 3.93
CA ALA A 63 8.08 -29.20 3.45
C ALA A 63 9.13 -29.77 4.42
N ARG A 64 10.03 -28.93 4.93
CA ARG A 64 11.07 -29.33 5.91
C ARG A 64 10.49 -29.76 7.26
N GLU A 65 9.38 -29.13 7.68
CA GLU A 65 8.66 -29.46 8.91
C GLU A 65 7.81 -30.75 8.76
N GLY A 66 7.77 -31.38 7.58
CA GLY A 66 6.94 -32.58 7.33
C GLY A 66 5.43 -32.33 7.36
N LEU A 67 5.01 -31.07 7.47
CA LEU A 67 3.60 -30.69 7.60
C LEU A 67 2.81 -30.81 6.29
N TRP A 68 3.53 -30.83 5.17
CA TRP A 68 2.96 -30.89 3.83
C TRP A 68 3.62 -32.05 3.10
N ALA A 69 2.81 -32.92 2.48
CA ALA A 69 3.31 -33.93 1.55
C ALA A 69 4.08 -33.27 0.39
N GLU A 70 4.89 -34.04 -0.34
CA GLU A 70 5.64 -33.55 -1.50
C GLU A 70 4.75 -33.31 -2.74
N ASN A 71 3.64 -34.04 -2.83
CA ASN A 71 2.65 -33.92 -3.89
C ASN A 71 1.26 -33.56 -3.32
N PRO A 72 0.38 -32.94 -4.14
CA PRO A 72 -1.00 -32.72 -3.75
C PRO A 72 -1.73 -34.05 -3.56
N GLU A 73 -2.79 -34.04 -2.75
CA GLU A 73 -3.65 -35.21 -2.53
C GLU A 73 -4.39 -35.60 -3.81
N TRP A 74 -4.88 -34.59 -4.54
CA TRP A 74 -5.54 -34.75 -5.82
C TRP A 74 -5.47 -33.46 -6.65
N TRP A 75 -5.79 -33.58 -7.93
CA TRP A 75 -5.91 -32.47 -8.87
C TRP A 75 -7.12 -32.64 -9.79
N ARG A 76 -7.55 -31.55 -10.42
CA ARG A 76 -8.54 -31.56 -11.52
C ARG A 76 -8.32 -30.38 -12.49
N PRO A 77 -8.67 -30.50 -13.77
CA PRO A 77 -8.67 -29.38 -14.69
C PRO A 77 -9.46 -28.17 -14.16
N GLU A 78 -9.00 -26.95 -14.43
CA GLU A 78 -9.78 -25.74 -14.13
C GLU A 78 -11.03 -25.66 -15.01
N GLN A 79 -10.93 -26.15 -16.24
CA GLN A 79 -12.00 -26.24 -17.23
C GLN A 79 -11.99 -27.65 -17.85
N PRO A 80 -12.69 -28.63 -17.24
CA PRO A 80 -12.70 -30.02 -17.70
C PRO A 80 -13.12 -30.17 -19.16
N GLU A 81 -14.11 -29.37 -19.60
CA GLU A 81 -14.65 -29.40 -20.96
C GLU A 81 -13.63 -29.05 -22.05
N LEU A 82 -12.59 -28.27 -21.72
CA LEU A 82 -11.55 -27.88 -22.68
C LEU A 82 -10.33 -28.82 -22.65
N TRP A 83 -10.35 -29.85 -21.81
CA TRP A 83 -9.22 -30.73 -21.60
C TRP A 83 -9.17 -31.82 -22.67
N LYS A 84 -8.18 -31.74 -23.57
CA LYS A 84 -8.05 -32.66 -24.72
C LYS A 84 -7.27 -33.94 -24.42
N ALA A 85 -6.46 -33.96 -23.36
CA ALA A 85 -5.66 -35.14 -23.02
C ALA A 85 -6.52 -36.18 -22.29
N PRO A 86 -6.26 -37.48 -22.43
CA PRO A 86 -6.96 -38.50 -21.67
C PRO A 86 -6.77 -38.23 -20.17
N LEU A 87 -7.89 -38.20 -19.44
CA LEU A 87 -7.89 -38.03 -17.99
C LEU A 87 -7.77 -39.41 -17.32
N PRO A 88 -7.07 -39.51 -16.18
CA PRO A 88 -6.99 -40.76 -15.42
C PRO A 88 -8.38 -41.23 -14.98
N ALA A 89 -8.51 -42.49 -14.54
CA ALA A 89 -9.75 -42.97 -13.96
C ALA A 89 -10.16 -42.07 -12.76
N PRO A 90 -11.35 -41.44 -12.81
CA PRO A 90 -11.74 -40.50 -11.78
C PRO A 90 -12.02 -41.24 -10.47
N LYS A 91 -11.63 -40.63 -9.34
CA LYS A 91 -12.06 -41.13 -8.03
C LYS A 91 -13.26 -40.32 -7.53
N PRO A 92 -14.30 -40.99 -6.99
CA PRO A 92 -15.40 -40.28 -6.35
C PRO A 92 -14.85 -39.47 -5.17
N PHE A 93 -15.17 -38.18 -5.14
CA PHE A 93 -14.76 -37.30 -4.06
C PHE A 93 -15.78 -37.39 -2.91
N ASN A 94 -15.51 -38.22 -1.91
CA ASN A 94 -16.38 -38.38 -0.74
C ASN A 94 -16.13 -37.33 0.36
N GLY A 95 -15.28 -36.33 0.10
CA GLY A 95 -14.96 -35.29 1.06
C GLY A 95 -15.96 -34.13 1.02
N VAL A 96 -16.21 -33.50 2.17
CA VAL A 96 -16.74 -32.14 2.20
C VAL A 96 -15.55 -31.22 1.92
N ILE A 97 -15.49 -30.59 0.74
CA ILE A 97 -14.54 -29.49 0.50
C ILE A 97 -14.96 -28.36 1.43
N LYS A 98 -14.35 -28.26 2.62
CA LYS A 98 -14.47 -27.04 3.42
C LYS A 98 -13.63 -25.98 2.73
N PRO A 99 -14.20 -24.88 2.22
CA PRO A 99 -13.45 -23.79 1.59
C PRO A 99 -12.58 -22.98 2.58
N GLU A 100 -12.31 -23.52 3.77
CA GLU A 100 -11.54 -22.88 4.84
C GLU A 100 -10.04 -23.00 4.59
N GLY A 101 -9.60 -22.27 3.58
CA GLY A 101 -8.21 -22.26 3.14
C GLY A 101 -8.01 -21.26 2.01
N VAL A 102 -8.41 -20.00 2.21
CA VAL A 102 -8.24 -18.87 1.28
C VAL A 102 -8.53 -19.29 -0.17
N MET A 103 -9.79 -19.60 -0.46
CA MET A 103 -10.32 -19.27 -1.78
C MET A 103 -10.19 -17.76 -1.94
N VAL A 104 -9.31 -17.31 -2.83
CA VAL A 104 -9.45 -15.97 -3.42
C VAL A 104 -10.84 -15.96 -4.04
N ASN A 105 -11.70 -15.13 -3.48
CA ASN A 105 -13.14 -15.09 -3.68
C ASN A 105 -13.46 -14.81 -5.17
N ILE A 106 -13.94 -15.81 -5.93
CA ILE A 106 -14.35 -15.62 -7.36
C ILE A 106 -15.82 -15.22 -7.50
N ARG A 107 -16.61 -15.14 -6.42
CA ARG A 107 -17.97 -14.56 -6.48
C ARG A 107 -18.29 -13.73 -5.25
N ALA A 108 -17.55 -12.65 -5.04
CA ALA A 108 -18.10 -11.53 -4.28
C ALA A 108 -19.17 -10.87 -5.15
N LYS A 109 -20.45 -11.00 -4.79
CA LYS A 109 -21.50 -10.12 -5.32
C LYS A 109 -21.00 -8.67 -5.19
N PRO A 110 -21.06 -7.86 -6.25
CA PRO A 110 -20.62 -6.48 -6.18
C PRO A 110 -21.50 -5.80 -5.13
N ARG A 111 -20.92 -5.49 -3.97
CA ARG A 111 -21.40 -4.34 -3.20
C ARG A 111 -21.48 -3.21 -4.21
N ARG A 112 -22.66 -2.61 -4.37
CA ARG A 112 -22.91 -1.42 -5.18
C ARG A 112 -21.95 -0.32 -4.74
N ARG A 113 -20.69 -0.39 -5.20
CA ARG A 113 -19.82 0.76 -5.33
C ARG A 113 -20.31 1.42 -6.60
N ARG A 114 -20.80 2.65 -6.46
CA ARG A 114 -20.91 3.58 -7.58
C ARG A 114 -19.67 3.40 -8.45
N ALA A 115 -19.87 3.27 -9.75
CA ALA A 115 -18.82 3.11 -10.74
C ALA A 115 -17.89 4.34 -10.70
N LEU A 116 -16.90 4.30 -9.82
CA LEU A 116 -15.72 5.14 -9.86
C LEU A 116 -14.75 4.44 -10.80
N VAL A 117 -14.45 5.11 -11.91
CA VAL A 117 -13.50 4.74 -12.94
C VAL A 117 -12.26 4.08 -12.30
N HIS A 118 -12.19 2.75 -12.38
CA HIS A 118 -10.98 2.02 -12.01
C HIS A 118 -9.97 2.23 -13.13
N LEU A 119 -9.08 3.20 -12.95
CA LEU A 119 -7.81 3.19 -13.69
C LEU A 119 -7.09 1.89 -13.30
N PRO A 120 -6.70 1.05 -14.27
CA PRO A 120 -6.04 -0.21 -13.98
C PRO A 120 -4.73 0.06 -13.24
N ARG A 121 -4.58 -0.52 -12.05
CA ARG A 121 -3.33 -0.56 -11.30
C ARG A 121 -2.32 -1.34 -12.14
N GLY A 122 -1.44 -0.62 -12.85
CA GLY A 122 -0.25 -1.22 -13.44
C GLY A 122 0.58 -1.87 -12.33
N PRO A 123 1.02 -3.13 -12.46
CA PRO A 123 1.50 -3.91 -11.32
C PRO A 123 2.81 -3.44 -10.67
N ASP A 124 3.64 -2.56 -11.26
CA ASP A 124 5.05 -2.48 -10.82
C ASP A 124 5.68 -1.08 -10.72
N LEU A 125 4.92 0.01 -10.70
CA LEU A 125 5.51 1.34 -10.48
C LEU A 125 5.30 1.82 -9.05
N PRO A 126 6.29 1.63 -8.15
CA PRO A 126 6.18 2.04 -6.74
C PRO A 126 6.02 3.57 -6.53
N TRP A 127 5.98 4.35 -7.61
CA TRP A 127 6.08 5.82 -7.64
C TRP A 127 5.12 6.45 -8.67
N TRP A 128 3.92 5.88 -8.86
CA TRP A 128 2.95 6.36 -9.85
C TRP A 128 2.58 7.85 -9.71
N TRP A 129 2.71 8.43 -8.51
CA TRP A 129 2.48 9.86 -8.25
C TRP A 129 3.65 10.78 -8.65
N LEU A 130 4.82 10.19 -8.94
CA LEU A 130 6.06 10.85 -9.34
C LEU A 130 6.32 10.73 -10.84
N ILE A 131 5.82 9.67 -11.48
CA ILE A 131 6.18 9.31 -12.85
C ILE A 131 5.10 9.80 -13.81
N ASP A 132 5.56 10.63 -14.74
CA ASP A 132 5.03 10.92 -16.06
C ASP A 132 4.18 12.20 -16.20
N PRO A 133 4.69 13.23 -16.91
CA PRO A 133 3.90 14.38 -17.37
C PRO A 133 2.69 13.98 -18.22
N ASP A 134 2.77 12.80 -18.85
CA ASP A 134 1.80 12.28 -19.81
C ASP A 134 0.92 11.14 -19.24
N ALA A 135 1.19 10.63 -18.02
CA ALA A 135 0.27 9.70 -17.36
C ALA A 135 -0.99 10.43 -16.89
N PRO A 136 -2.14 9.73 -16.76
CA PRO A 136 -3.37 10.34 -16.27
C PRO A 136 -3.10 11.01 -14.93
N ARG A 137 -3.13 12.35 -14.98
CA ARG A 137 -2.84 13.26 -13.89
C ARG A 137 -3.62 12.86 -12.65
N LEU A 138 -3.05 13.15 -11.50
CA LEU A 138 -3.79 13.16 -10.24
C LEU A 138 -5.12 13.88 -10.44
N VAL A 139 -6.20 13.18 -10.12
CA VAL A 139 -7.54 13.75 -10.14
C VAL A 139 -7.80 14.32 -8.76
N TYR A 140 -7.96 15.64 -8.68
CA TYR A 140 -8.26 16.35 -7.44
C TYR A 140 -9.75 16.21 -7.12
N GLN A 141 -10.11 15.01 -6.69
CA GLN A 141 -11.48 14.68 -6.29
C GLN A 141 -11.92 15.52 -5.08
N PRO A 142 -13.21 15.88 -4.98
CA PRO A 142 -13.74 16.57 -3.81
C PRO A 142 -13.72 15.65 -2.58
N PRO A 143 -13.76 16.22 -1.36
CA PRO A 143 -13.88 15.43 -0.13
C PRO A 143 -15.10 14.50 -0.18
N GLY A 144 -14.91 13.24 0.20
CA GLY A 144 -15.95 12.19 0.17
C GLY A 144 -15.81 11.24 -1.02
N ASP A 145 -15.20 11.69 -2.11
CA ASP A 145 -14.94 10.90 -3.32
C ASP A 145 -13.44 10.59 -3.53
N VAL A 146 -12.57 11.05 -2.62
CA VAL A 146 -11.12 10.88 -2.74
C VAL A 146 -10.79 9.40 -2.59
N THR A 147 -10.28 8.77 -3.64
CA THR A 147 -9.80 7.39 -3.56
C THR A 147 -8.51 7.30 -2.74
N ARG A 148 -8.22 6.12 -2.20
CA ARG A 148 -6.99 5.86 -1.44
C ARG A 148 -5.73 6.22 -2.22
N ASP A 149 -5.68 5.86 -3.50
CA ASP A 149 -4.54 6.16 -4.36
C ASP A 149 -4.46 7.69 -4.59
N MET A 150 -5.56 8.39 -4.91
CA MET A 150 -5.51 9.86 -5.02
C MET A 150 -5.09 10.56 -3.73
N ALA A 151 -5.51 10.07 -2.56
CA ALA A 151 -5.05 10.56 -1.26
C ALA A 151 -3.53 10.36 -1.09
N GLU A 152 -2.99 9.20 -1.47
CA GLU A 152 -1.56 8.91 -1.47
C GLU A 152 -0.78 9.87 -2.39
N GLY A 153 -1.22 10.03 -3.64
CA GLY A 153 -0.52 10.88 -4.59
C GLY A 153 -0.54 12.36 -4.18
N ARG A 154 -1.69 12.89 -3.73
CA ARG A 154 -1.83 14.28 -3.25
C ARG A 154 -0.94 14.55 -2.05
N VAL A 155 -0.95 13.67 -1.04
CA VAL A 155 -0.11 13.87 0.15
C VAL A 155 1.39 13.71 -0.15
N MET A 156 1.76 12.77 -1.02
CA MET A 156 3.17 12.58 -1.40
C MET A 156 3.71 13.80 -2.14
N ARG A 157 2.98 14.32 -3.15
CA ARG A 157 3.40 15.52 -3.88
C ARG A 157 3.45 16.75 -2.98
N ALA A 158 2.47 16.92 -2.10
CA ALA A 158 2.47 18.00 -1.12
C ALA A 158 3.71 17.97 -0.21
N LEU A 159 4.07 16.80 0.32
CA LEU A 159 5.26 16.61 1.14
C LEU A 159 6.56 16.83 0.36
N SER A 160 6.65 16.28 -0.86
CA SER A 160 7.83 16.48 -1.73
C SER A 160 8.05 17.97 -2.02
N ALA A 161 6.98 18.71 -2.27
CA ALA A 161 7.02 20.13 -2.55
C ALA A 161 7.29 21.00 -1.32
N SER A 162 6.89 20.56 -0.11
CA SER A 162 7.32 21.19 1.15
C SER A 162 8.82 21.06 1.38
N GLY A 163 9.43 19.91 1.06
CA GLY A 163 10.90 19.76 1.14
C GLY A 163 11.70 20.64 0.19
N ALA A 164 11.02 21.19 -0.82
CA ALA A 164 11.60 21.90 -1.93
C ALA A 164 11.59 23.43 -1.79
N GLY A 165 10.91 23.98 -0.79
CA GLY A 165 10.63 25.42 -0.72
C GLY A 165 9.72 25.91 -1.84
N ALA A 166 8.99 25.03 -2.52
CA ALA A 166 8.16 25.37 -3.69
C ALA A 166 6.95 26.26 -3.37
N TRP A 167 6.77 26.62 -2.10
CA TRP A 167 5.67 27.43 -1.57
C TRP A 167 6.02 28.90 -1.37
N GLU A 168 7.24 29.31 -1.69
CA GLU A 168 7.60 30.72 -1.81
C GLU A 168 6.60 31.42 -2.78
N GLY A 169 5.71 32.25 -2.23
CA GLY A 169 4.68 32.97 -2.99
C GLY A 169 3.23 32.55 -2.73
N LEU A 170 2.95 31.49 -1.95
CA LEU A 170 1.58 31.28 -1.45
C LEU A 170 1.23 32.39 -0.44
N PRO A 171 -0.01 32.91 -0.44
CA PRO A 171 -0.43 33.91 0.55
C PRO A 171 -0.12 33.37 1.94
N ALA A 172 0.72 34.08 2.68
CA ALA A 172 1.06 33.71 4.04
C ALA A 172 -0.23 33.73 4.88
N VAL A 173 -0.87 32.58 5.06
CA VAL A 173 -2.00 32.44 5.99
C VAL A 173 -1.40 32.42 7.40
N CYS A 174 -0.95 33.59 7.86
CA CYS A 174 -0.16 33.76 9.07
C CYS A 174 -0.73 32.97 10.26
N GLY A 175 0.04 31.96 10.65
CA GLY A 175 -0.18 31.08 11.79
C GLY A 175 -1.36 30.10 11.67
N SER A 176 -1.64 29.60 10.47
CA SER A 176 -2.34 28.32 10.29
C SER A 176 -1.55 27.17 10.94
N PRO A 177 -2.20 26.22 11.64
CA PRO A 177 -1.58 24.97 12.12
C PRO A 177 -0.78 24.23 11.05
N VAL A 178 -1.29 24.26 9.82
CA VAL A 178 -0.71 23.57 8.67
C VAL A 178 0.62 24.19 8.27
N LEU A 179 0.76 25.52 8.37
CA LEU A 179 2.03 26.20 8.08
C LEU A 179 3.10 25.83 9.10
N ARG A 180 2.76 25.79 10.40
CA ARG A 180 3.71 25.36 11.44
C ARG A 180 4.18 23.92 11.26
N LEU A 181 3.26 23.04 10.89
CA LEU A 181 3.62 21.67 10.53
C LEU A 181 4.55 21.64 9.31
N THR A 182 4.32 22.51 8.34
CA THR A 182 5.17 22.65 7.15
C THR A 182 6.57 23.12 7.51
N GLU A 183 6.69 24.13 8.39
CA GLU A 183 7.98 24.59 8.93
C GLU A 183 8.74 23.45 9.62
N GLU A 184 8.06 22.59 10.40
CA GLU A 184 8.68 21.42 11.02
C GLU A 184 9.07 20.34 10.00
N VAL A 185 8.28 20.13 8.94
CA VAL A 185 8.64 19.24 7.82
C VAL A 185 9.88 19.78 7.09
N GLU A 186 9.91 21.08 6.77
CA GLU A 186 11.03 21.75 6.13
C GLU A 186 12.30 21.68 6.98
N LYS A 187 12.18 21.98 8.29
CA LYS A 187 13.27 21.89 9.25
C LYS A 187 13.79 20.48 9.36
N PHE A 188 12.91 19.48 9.44
CA PHE A 188 13.29 18.06 9.42
C PHE A 188 14.08 17.72 8.16
N ILE A 189 13.57 18.11 6.99
CA ILE A 189 14.22 17.84 5.69
C ILE A 189 15.57 18.55 5.59
N ARG A 190 15.66 19.80 6.02
CA ARG A 190 16.90 20.58 6.03
C ARG A 190 17.95 19.95 6.95
N ASN A 191 17.56 19.59 8.17
CA ASN A 191 18.46 18.92 9.12
C ASN A 191 18.98 17.59 8.56
N GLU A 192 18.11 16.82 7.91
CA GLU A 192 18.51 15.56 7.27
C GLU A 192 19.42 15.78 6.06
N ALA A 193 19.18 16.81 5.25
CA ALA A 193 20.07 17.17 4.14
C ALA A 193 21.46 17.57 4.66
N THR A 194 21.52 18.42 5.69
CA THR A 194 22.77 18.83 6.35
C THR A 194 23.52 17.64 6.93
N ARG A 195 22.83 16.74 7.66
CA ARG A 195 23.42 15.51 8.23
C ARG A 195 24.09 14.63 7.17
N ARG A 196 23.57 14.66 5.94
CA ARG A 196 24.04 13.87 4.80
C ARG A 196 24.97 14.62 3.86
N GLN A 197 25.25 15.90 4.14
CA GLN A 197 26.00 16.78 3.25
C GLN A 197 25.38 16.86 1.84
N GLU A 198 24.06 16.75 1.76
CA GLU A 198 23.29 16.84 0.52
C GLU A 198 22.79 18.28 0.32
N GLN A 199 22.81 18.79 -0.92
CA GLN A 199 22.21 20.08 -1.21
C GLN A 199 20.68 20.00 -1.09
N PRO A 200 20.01 20.85 -0.27
CA PRO A 200 18.59 20.72 0.01
C PRO A 200 17.68 20.82 -1.23
N ALA A 201 17.99 21.73 -2.16
CA ALA A 201 17.09 22.08 -3.26
C ALA A 201 17.18 21.12 -4.47
N SER A 202 18.37 20.63 -4.80
CA SER A 202 18.58 19.76 -5.98
C SER A 202 18.03 18.34 -5.76
N VAL A 203 17.93 17.92 -4.51
CA VAL A 203 17.53 16.58 -4.10
C VAL A 203 16.02 16.39 -4.24
N TRP A 204 15.17 17.36 -3.93
CA TRP A 204 13.72 17.10 -3.83
C TRP A 204 12.89 17.46 -5.08
N LEU A 205 13.36 18.37 -5.94
CA LEU A 205 12.54 18.91 -7.05
C LEU A 205 12.80 18.34 -8.44
N GLN A 206 13.96 17.74 -8.70
CA GLN A 206 14.42 17.52 -10.08
C GLN A 206 13.46 16.68 -10.96
N ARG A 207 12.54 15.92 -10.35
CA ARG A 207 11.54 15.11 -11.06
C ARG A 207 10.09 15.53 -10.84
N LEU A 208 9.83 16.44 -9.89
CA LEU A 208 8.48 16.83 -9.52
C LEU A 208 8.11 18.12 -10.25
N GLN A 209 7.36 17.99 -11.35
CA GLN A 209 6.72 19.14 -12.00
C GLN A 209 5.39 19.43 -11.30
N LEU A 210 5.35 20.47 -10.47
CA LEU A 210 4.13 20.92 -9.80
C LEU A 210 3.32 21.82 -10.73
N ASP A 211 2.03 21.51 -10.91
CA ASP A 211 1.12 22.37 -11.65
C ASP A 211 0.32 23.31 -10.72
N ASN A 212 -0.58 24.11 -11.29
CA ASN A 212 -1.43 25.02 -10.49
C ASN A 212 -2.44 24.27 -9.62
N ALA A 213 -2.85 23.05 -10.02
CA ALA A 213 -3.78 22.24 -9.24
C ALA A 213 -3.08 21.69 -7.98
N ASP A 214 -1.83 21.22 -8.09
CA ASP A 214 -1.01 20.87 -6.93
C ASP A 214 -0.88 22.03 -5.95
N ARG A 215 -0.62 23.24 -6.47
CA ARG A 215 -0.46 24.43 -5.63
C ARG A 215 -1.73 24.79 -4.89
N SER A 216 -2.86 24.69 -5.57
CA SER A 216 -4.18 24.95 -4.97
C SER A 216 -4.56 23.87 -3.96
N ASP A 217 -4.15 22.63 -4.21
CA ASP A 217 -4.48 21.47 -3.39
C ASP A 217 -3.59 21.30 -2.15
N TRP A 218 -2.40 21.90 -2.18
CA TRP A 218 -1.39 21.65 -1.17
C TRP A 218 -1.87 21.81 0.27
N LEU A 219 -2.56 22.92 0.58
CA LEU A 219 -3.10 23.17 1.91
C LEU A 219 -4.10 22.09 2.35
N VAL A 220 -4.89 21.57 1.39
CA VAL A 220 -5.86 20.51 1.63
C VAL A 220 -5.13 19.21 1.95
N ALA A 221 -4.18 18.80 1.12
CA ALA A 221 -3.39 17.59 1.35
C ALA A 221 -2.58 17.65 2.66
N MET A 222 -1.96 18.79 2.97
CA MET A 222 -1.22 18.98 4.22
C MET A 222 -2.14 19.03 5.45
N SER A 223 -3.41 19.42 5.31
CA SER A 223 -4.38 19.29 6.40
C SER A 223 -4.66 17.82 6.75
N TRP A 224 -4.68 16.93 5.76
CA TRP A 224 -4.83 15.48 6.00
C TRP A 224 -3.59 14.88 6.65
N PHE A 225 -2.40 15.34 6.24
CA PHE A 225 -1.15 14.97 6.87
C PHE A 225 -1.07 15.45 8.33
N ALA A 226 -1.56 16.66 8.61
CA ALA A 226 -1.68 17.18 9.98
C ALA A 226 -2.65 16.36 10.84
N ALA A 227 -3.68 15.76 10.21
CA ALA A 227 -4.62 14.88 10.89
C ALA A 227 -3.98 13.59 11.45
N LEU A 228 -2.78 13.22 10.98
CA LEU A 228 -2.06 12.03 11.46
C LEU A 228 -1.44 12.19 12.85
N ASN A 229 -1.37 13.41 13.38
CA ASN A 229 -0.78 13.70 14.67
C ASN A 229 -1.77 14.52 15.53
N PRO A 230 -2.74 13.86 16.18
CA PRO A 230 -3.74 14.52 17.01
C PRO A 230 -3.13 14.94 18.36
N PRO A 231 -3.60 16.04 18.96
CA PRO A 231 -3.09 16.56 20.25
C PRO A 231 -2.91 15.52 21.34
N GLU A 232 -3.80 14.54 21.39
CA GLU A 232 -3.81 13.43 22.35
C GLU A 232 -2.64 12.46 22.16
N LEU A 233 -2.00 12.46 20.99
CA LEU A 233 -0.82 11.65 20.66
C LEU A 233 0.48 12.49 20.66
N HIS A 234 0.42 13.76 21.09
CA HIS A 234 1.60 14.62 21.12
C HIS A 234 2.49 14.27 22.31
N SER A 235 3.80 14.41 22.09
CA SER A 235 4.77 14.59 23.16
C SER A 235 4.67 16.01 23.71
N ASP A 236 5.43 16.30 24.77
CA ASP A 236 5.53 17.64 25.36
C ASP A 236 6.04 18.71 24.36
N VAL A 237 6.62 18.28 23.23
CA VAL A 237 7.14 19.18 22.20
C VAL A 237 6.06 19.49 21.16
N PRO A 238 5.57 20.74 21.10
CA PRO A 238 4.56 21.13 20.14
C PRO A 238 5.04 20.87 18.69
N TRP A 239 4.24 20.16 17.90
CA TRP A 239 4.45 19.92 16.46
C TRP A 239 5.52 18.88 16.13
N GLN A 240 6.03 18.16 17.13
CA GLN A 240 6.95 17.05 16.88
C GLN A 240 6.31 16.02 15.96
N LEU A 241 7.01 15.71 14.86
CA LEU A 241 6.56 14.73 13.87
C LEU A 241 6.52 13.34 14.49
N ASN A 242 5.39 12.65 14.36
CA ASN A 242 5.29 11.26 14.82
C ASN A 242 5.89 10.27 13.81
N ASN A 243 6.06 9.02 14.24
CA ASN A 243 6.66 7.97 13.40
C ASN A 243 5.96 7.77 12.05
N THR A 244 4.64 7.97 11.98
CA THR A 244 3.87 7.84 10.74
C THR A 244 4.23 8.96 9.78
N GLN A 245 4.24 10.20 10.29
CA GLN A 245 4.61 11.39 9.53
C GLN A 245 6.04 11.32 9.02
N VAL A 246 6.98 10.90 9.88
CA VAL A 246 8.39 10.72 9.52
C VAL A 246 8.55 9.69 8.38
N VAL A 247 7.88 8.53 8.45
CA VAL A 247 7.92 7.52 7.37
C VAL A 247 7.39 8.08 6.05
N LEU A 248 6.29 8.85 6.09
CA LEU A 248 5.71 9.47 4.90
C LEU A 248 6.65 10.52 4.29
N ILE A 249 7.29 11.36 5.11
CA ILE A 249 8.28 12.35 4.64
C ILE A 249 9.46 11.65 3.96
N TRP A 250 10.01 10.61 4.59
CA TRP A 250 11.09 9.82 4.00
C TRP A 250 10.68 9.17 2.68
N ARG A 251 9.43 8.70 2.57
CA ARG A 251 8.91 8.10 1.35
C ARG A 251 8.65 9.13 0.24
N ALA A 252 8.23 10.34 0.60
CA ALA A 252 8.01 11.45 -0.33
C ALA A 252 9.32 12.04 -0.89
N ARG A 253 10.49 11.63 -0.38
CA ARG A 253 11.79 12.09 -0.88
C ARG A 253 12.03 11.65 -2.33
N ALA A 254 11.94 12.59 -3.26
CA ALA A 254 12.03 12.36 -4.70
C ALA A 254 13.48 12.29 -5.24
N ALA A 255 14.49 12.48 -4.40
CA ALA A 255 15.89 12.54 -4.80
C ALA A 255 16.42 11.23 -5.39
N GLY A 256 16.60 11.22 -6.71
CA GLY A 256 16.92 9.99 -7.44
C GLY A 256 15.77 8.97 -7.49
N GLY A 257 14.57 9.33 -7.00
CA GLY A 257 13.41 8.47 -6.84
C GLY A 257 13.08 8.15 -5.37
N PRO A 258 11.83 7.74 -5.05
CA PRO A 258 11.43 7.38 -3.71
C PRO A 258 12.28 6.26 -3.11
N LEU A 259 12.80 6.51 -1.91
CA LEU A 259 13.68 5.57 -1.21
C LEU A 259 13.03 4.20 -1.04
N SER A 260 13.83 3.15 -1.20
CA SER A 260 13.40 1.79 -0.89
C SER A 260 13.06 1.64 0.60
N TRP A 261 12.14 0.73 0.93
CA TRP A 261 11.79 0.46 2.34
C TRP A 261 12.98 0.04 3.20
N ARG A 262 14.01 -0.59 2.60
CA ARG A 262 15.25 -0.95 3.30
C ARG A 262 16.11 0.28 3.63
N ALA A 263 16.14 1.27 2.74
CA ALA A 263 16.82 2.53 3.00
C ALA A 263 16.11 3.28 4.13
N ILE A 264 14.79 3.45 4.04
CA ILE A 264 13.98 4.10 5.09
C ILE A 264 14.16 3.39 6.44
N ALA A 265 14.14 2.05 6.44
CA ALA A 265 14.37 1.24 7.63
C ALA A 265 15.72 1.50 8.31
N ARG A 266 16.80 1.61 7.51
CA ARG A 266 18.14 1.91 8.02
C ARG A 266 18.17 3.27 8.72
N GLU A 267 17.54 4.29 8.13
CA GLU A 267 17.50 5.63 8.70
C GLU A 267 16.71 5.69 10.00
N LEU A 268 15.61 4.94 10.08
CA LEU A 268 14.72 4.97 11.23
C LEU A 268 15.07 3.95 12.31
N GLY A 269 16.13 3.14 12.13
CA GLY A 269 16.48 2.05 13.05
C GLY A 269 15.35 1.01 13.18
N ARG A 270 14.64 0.72 12.09
CA ARG A 270 13.45 -0.17 12.07
C ARG A 270 13.61 -1.26 11.01
N THR A 271 12.71 -2.24 10.99
CA THR A 271 12.65 -3.20 9.88
C THR A 271 11.89 -2.62 8.69
N HIS A 272 12.27 -3.00 7.47
CA HIS A 272 11.59 -2.54 6.24
C HIS A 272 10.10 -2.93 6.21
N VAL A 273 9.75 -4.11 6.72
CA VAL A 273 8.36 -4.55 6.87
C VAL A 273 7.59 -3.60 7.78
N ARG A 274 8.19 -3.19 8.91
CA ARG A 274 7.55 -2.27 9.85
C ARG A 274 7.36 -0.89 9.24
N CYS A 275 8.33 -0.37 8.48
CA CYS A 275 8.19 0.89 7.76
C CYS A 275 7.05 0.84 6.73
N LEU A 276 6.94 -0.25 5.95
CA LEU A 276 5.84 -0.44 5.01
C LEU A 276 4.47 -0.48 5.72
N GLN A 277 4.35 -1.22 6.83
CA GLN A 277 3.11 -1.26 7.61
C GLN A 277 2.71 0.12 8.16
N ILE A 278 3.69 0.90 8.67
CA ILE A 278 3.45 2.26 9.16
C ILE A 278 2.99 3.15 8.01
N TYR A 279 3.62 3.02 6.83
CA TYR A 279 3.23 3.76 5.64
C TYR A 279 1.80 3.44 5.20
N GLU A 280 1.47 2.16 5.02
CA GLU A 280 0.15 1.73 4.56
C GLU A 280 -0.96 2.19 5.52
N ALA A 281 -0.75 2.02 6.83
CA ALA A 281 -1.68 2.51 7.84
C ALA A 281 -1.78 4.05 7.84
N GLY A 282 -0.67 4.75 7.58
CA GLY A 282 -0.64 6.20 7.41
C GLY A 282 -1.46 6.66 6.21
N ILE A 283 -1.30 6.02 5.05
CA ILE A 283 -2.09 6.32 3.85
C ILE A 283 -3.58 6.02 4.06
N ASP A 284 -3.93 4.93 4.74
CA ASP A 284 -5.32 4.62 5.07
C ASP A 284 -5.95 5.73 5.94
N ARG A 285 -5.17 6.28 6.88
CA ARG A 285 -5.57 7.41 7.72
C ARG A 285 -5.70 8.72 6.94
N VAL A 286 -4.76 9.02 6.05
CA VAL A 286 -4.85 10.17 5.14
C VAL A 286 -6.10 10.06 4.26
N HIS A 287 -6.36 8.89 3.69
CA HIS A 287 -7.55 8.62 2.88
C HIS A 287 -8.85 8.80 3.69
N ARG A 288 -8.88 8.38 4.96
CA ARG A 288 -10.02 8.65 5.85
C ARG A 288 -10.18 10.16 6.09
N ALA A 289 -9.10 10.87 6.41
CA ALA A 289 -9.11 12.32 6.59
C ALA A 289 -9.61 13.06 5.33
N ALA A 290 -9.15 12.63 4.15
CA ALA A 290 -9.54 13.19 2.86
C ALA A 290 -11.04 13.09 2.57
N ASN A 291 -11.70 12.11 3.17
CA ASN A 291 -13.13 11.89 3.05
C ASN A 291 -13.93 12.33 4.28
N GLY A 292 -13.33 13.13 5.16
CA GLY A 292 -13.99 13.62 6.39
C GLY A 292 -14.30 12.52 7.41
N LEU A 293 -13.72 11.33 7.27
CA LEU A 293 -13.94 10.20 8.17
C LEU A 293 -12.99 10.28 9.39
N PRO A 294 -13.38 9.74 10.55
CA PRO A 294 -12.53 9.71 11.74
C PRO A 294 -11.17 9.06 11.45
N VAL A 295 -10.06 9.71 11.78
CA VAL A 295 -8.70 9.22 11.48
C VAL A 295 -8.26 8.15 12.47
N PHE A 296 -8.50 8.43 13.75
CA PHE A 296 -8.41 7.49 14.86
C PHE A 296 -9.85 7.19 15.27
N GLY A 297 -10.20 5.93 15.56
CA GLY A 297 -11.59 5.45 15.63
C GLY A 297 -12.55 6.20 16.57
N HIS A 298 -12.07 7.16 17.34
CA HIS A 298 -12.81 7.97 18.30
C HIS A 298 -12.77 9.50 18.02
N ILE A 299 -12.04 9.97 17.00
CA ILE A 299 -11.84 11.43 16.75
C ILE A 299 -12.32 11.81 15.35
N ALA A 300 -13.34 12.67 15.28
CA ALA A 300 -13.76 13.28 14.01
C ALA A 300 -12.72 14.32 13.54
N VAL A 301 -12.54 14.45 12.22
CA VAL A 301 -11.57 15.40 11.61
C VAL A 301 -11.87 16.85 12.02
N ALA A 302 -13.15 17.20 12.16
CA ALA A 302 -13.57 18.54 12.57
C ALA A 302 -13.08 18.87 13.99
N ASP A 303 -13.18 17.92 14.91
CA ASP A 303 -12.74 18.07 16.30
C ASP A 303 -11.21 18.20 16.38
N HIS A 304 -10.51 17.40 15.57
CA HIS A 304 -9.06 17.50 15.44
C HIS A 304 -8.60 18.88 14.96
N MET A 305 -9.24 19.42 13.92
CA MET A 305 -8.91 20.75 13.39
C MET A 305 -9.27 21.85 14.38
N LYS A 306 -10.34 21.68 15.17
CA LYS A 306 -10.70 22.59 16.26
C LYS A 306 -9.62 22.59 17.35
N ALA A 307 -9.19 21.43 17.81
CA ALA A 307 -8.14 21.29 18.82
C ALA A 307 -6.80 21.88 18.34
N LEU A 308 -6.44 21.69 17.06
CA LEU A 308 -5.27 22.33 16.45
C LEU A 308 -5.38 23.87 16.45
N ARG A 309 -6.56 24.44 16.17
CA ARG A 309 -6.78 25.89 16.21
C ARG A 309 -6.67 26.43 17.64
N GLU A 310 -7.27 25.76 18.62
CA GLU A 310 -7.22 26.15 20.03
C GLU A 310 -5.79 26.15 20.56
N ARG A 311 -5.01 25.11 20.25
CA ARG A 311 -3.59 25.04 20.56
C ARG A 311 -2.79 26.20 19.95
N ASN A 312 -3.07 26.56 18.69
CA ASN A 312 -2.41 27.70 18.06
C ASN A 312 -2.74 29.02 18.74
N ARG A 313 -3.96 29.20 19.23
CA ARG A 313 -4.32 30.36 20.05
C ARG A 313 -3.54 30.35 21.37
N GLY A 314 -3.47 29.21 22.06
CA GLY A 314 -2.71 29.06 23.31
C GLY A 314 -1.23 29.40 23.16
N PHE A 315 -0.57 28.85 22.14
CA PHE A 315 0.85 29.15 21.87
C PHE A 315 1.10 30.61 21.52
N ARG A 316 0.18 31.27 20.79
CA ARG A 316 0.31 32.71 20.50
C ARG A 316 0.19 33.55 21.77
N ARG A 317 -0.66 33.15 22.73
CA ARG A 317 -0.78 33.82 24.03
C ARG A 317 0.50 33.66 24.86
N GLY A 318 1.02 32.44 24.99
CA GLY A 318 2.23 32.18 25.77
C GLY A 318 3.51 32.83 25.25
N LYS A 319 3.56 33.21 23.95
CA LYS A 319 4.66 34.01 23.37
C LYS A 319 4.56 35.52 23.68
N HIS A 320 3.42 35.99 24.17
CA HIS A 320 3.22 37.40 24.54
C HIS A 320 3.54 37.67 26.02
N ASP A 321 3.59 36.61 26.83
CA ASP A 321 3.86 36.67 28.27
C ASP A 321 5.34 36.36 28.61
N GLN A 322 6.20 36.23 27.60
CA GLN A 322 7.67 36.11 27.70
C GLN A 322 8.33 37.29 26.98
#